data_AF-A0A7C7R664-F1
#
_entry.id   AF-A0A7C7R664-F1
#
_cell.length_a   1.000
_cell.length_b   1.000
_cell.length_c   1.000
_cell.angle_alpha   90.00
_cell.angle_beta   90.00
_cell.angle_gamma   90.00
#
_symmetry.space_group_name_H-M   'P 1'
#
loop_
_entity.id
_entity.type
_entity.pdbx_description
1 polymer ?
#
loop_
_entity_poly.entity_id
_entity_poly.type
_entity_poly.pdbx_seq_one_letter_code
_entity_poly.pdbx_strand_id
1 'polypeptide(L)'
;MCGDTSRSSRSVALDAPSSPRPSFPPRWAGGVEETGLPRTRSVATRTTPWTITANSPIINGPASGPAALLQIKTHSMTRVVQQDGLTVIELGPAYDSLDQETLGQLEKLAMELAATCQPPYLIIDMARTGYIGSSFIEFLVRLWKRLRARGGALALCSLQPFCAEVLRVTRLDSLWQIYNDRDAATAGLATR
;
A
#
# COMPACT_ATOMS: atom_id res chain seq x y z
N MET A 1 -7.05 -4.09 -76.24
CA MET A 1 -5.57 -4.10 -76.21
C MET A 1 -5.14 -3.75 -74.79
N CYS A 2 -4.78 -4.74 -73.98
CA CYS A 2 -3.43 -5.27 -73.75
C CYS A 2 -2.55 -4.32 -72.91
N GLY A 3 -2.15 -4.80 -71.73
CA GLY A 3 -1.23 -4.16 -70.81
C GLY A 3 -1.03 -4.99 -69.53
N ASP A 4 -0.56 -6.23 -69.69
CA ASP A 4 0.03 -7.04 -68.62
C ASP A 4 1.50 -6.65 -68.47
N THR A 5 1.99 -6.38 -67.25
CA THR A 5 3.36 -6.80 -66.89
C THR A 5 3.54 -6.93 -65.37
N SER A 6 3.52 -8.19 -64.91
CA SER A 6 4.51 -8.82 -64.03
C SER A 6 5.09 -8.07 -62.81
N ARG A 7 4.85 -8.62 -61.61
CA ARG A 7 5.88 -8.71 -60.57
C ARG A 7 5.75 -9.98 -59.74
N SER A 8 6.43 -11.03 -60.20
CA SER A 8 6.84 -12.18 -59.40
C SER A 8 8.20 -11.90 -58.79
N SER A 9 8.40 -12.17 -57.50
CA SER A 9 9.59 -12.89 -57.01
C SER A 9 9.52 -13.17 -55.51
N ARG A 10 9.82 -14.44 -55.21
CA ARG A 10 9.93 -15.13 -53.92
C ARG A 10 11.22 -14.76 -53.17
N SER A 11 11.25 -15.01 -51.87
CA SER A 11 12.41 -15.49 -51.07
C SER A 11 11.85 -15.94 -49.71
N VAL A 12 11.67 -17.24 -49.44
CA VAL A 12 12.65 -18.23 -48.92
C VAL A 12 13.13 -17.93 -47.50
N ALA A 13 12.58 -18.74 -46.58
CA ALA A 13 13.05 -19.29 -45.31
C ALA A 13 14.35 -18.77 -44.67
N LEU A 14 14.33 -18.67 -43.34
CA LEU A 14 15.43 -19.17 -42.49
C LEU A 14 14.91 -19.53 -41.09
N ASP A 15 15.11 -20.80 -40.78
CA ASP A 15 14.86 -21.54 -39.56
C ASP A 15 15.83 -21.08 -38.45
N ALA A 16 15.35 -20.90 -37.21
CA ALA A 16 16.17 -20.51 -36.07
C ALA A 16 16.33 -21.69 -35.10
N PRO A 17 17.57 -22.12 -34.78
CA PRO A 17 17.81 -23.31 -33.98
C PRO A 17 17.75 -23.08 -32.45
N SER A 18 17.07 -24.03 -31.81
CA SER A 18 17.25 -24.64 -30.48
C SER A 18 18.34 -24.07 -29.55
N SER A 19 17.90 -23.51 -28.41
CA SER A 19 18.77 -23.21 -27.26
C SER A 19 19.07 -24.46 -26.41
N PRO A 20 20.32 -24.72 -26.00
CA PRO A 20 20.63 -25.74 -25.01
C PRO A 20 20.45 -25.21 -23.58
N ARG A 21 19.71 -25.98 -22.77
CA ARG A 21 19.58 -25.79 -21.32
C ARG A 21 20.88 -26.21 -20.61
N PRO A 22 21.41 -25.43 -19.64
CA PRO A 22 22.49 -25.90 -18.80
C PRO A 22 21.99 -26.83 -17.70
N SER A 23 22.66 -27.97 -17.59
CA SER A 23 22.51 -29.03 -16.60
C SER A 23 23.01 -28.58 -15.22
N PHE A 24 22.18 -28.66 -14.19
CA PHE A 24 22.62 -28.57 -12.79
C PHE A 24 22.72 -29.98 -12.18
N PRO A 25 23.83 -30.35 -11.50
CA PRO A 25 23.86 -31.54 -10.66
C PRO A 25 23.25 -31.26 -9.26
N PRO A 26 22.65 -32.26 -8.60
CA PRO A 26 22.14 -32.11 -7.24
C PRO A 26 23.27 -32.32 -6.23
N ARG A 27 23.33 -31.49 -5.18
CA ARG A 27 24.23 -31.72 -4.05
C ARG A 27 23.57 -31.32 -2.74
N TRP A 28 22.74 -32.22 -2.20
CA TRP A 28 22.41 -32.22 -0.78
C TRP A 28 22.53 -33.65 -0.25
N ALA A 29 23.69 -33.95 0.30
CA ALA A 29 23.93 -35.07 1.19
C ALA A 29 24.88 -34.53 2.26
N GLY A 30 24.40 -34.47 3.49
CA GLY A 30 25.13 -33.88 4.61
C GLY A 30 24.22 -33.72 5.81
N GLY A 31 23.74 -34.84 6.34
CA GLY A 31 23.25 -34.89 7.71
C GLY A 31 24.42 -34.79 8.68
N VAL A 32 24.18 -34.10 9.79
CA VAL A 32 24.83 -34.38 11.08
C VAL A 32 23.81 -34.08 12.17
N GLU A 33 23.26 -35.16 12.67
CA GLU A 33 22.72 -35.37 14.01
C GLU A 33 23.84 -35.12 15.03
N GLU A 34 23.57 -34.42 16.13
CA GLU A 34 24.32 -34.55 17.40
C GLU A 34 23.45 -33.99 18.54
N THR A 35 22.65 -34.88 19.13
CA THR A 35 22.07 -34.79 20.47
C THR A 35 23.14 -34.88 21.55
N GLY A 36 23.08 -34.05 22.60
CA GLY A 36 23.94 -34.27 23.77
C GLY A 36 23.93 -33.19 24.85
N LEU A 37 22.86 -33.10 25.64
CA LEU A 37 22.98 -32.76 27.07
C LEU A 37 23.42 -34.04 27.81
N PRO A 38 24.14 -34.00 28.96
CA PRO A 38 23.55 -33.40 30.15
C PRO A 38 24.50 -32.90 31.28
N ARG A 39 23.87 -32.20 32.25
CA ARG A 39 24.05 -32.33 33.72
C ARG A 39 25.25 -31.68 34.44
N THR A 40 24.89 -30.64 35.22
CA THR A 40 24.92 -30.55 36.70
C THR A 40 25.60 -29.31 37.30
N ARG A 41 24.80 -28.63 38.14
CA ARG A 41 25.09 -28.13 39.50
C ARG A 41 26.26 -27.15 39.64
N SER A 42 25.94 -25.91 40.05
CA SER A 42 26.41 -25.38 41.33
C SER A 42 25.68 -24.10 41.77
N VAL A 43 25.31 -24.12 43.04
CA VAL A 43 24.82 -23.01 43.85
C VAL A 43 26.00 -22.08 44.15
N ALA A 44 25.80 -20.77 44.01
CA ALA A 44 26.61 -19.77 44.70
C ALA A 44 25.79 -18.51 44.97
N THR A 45 25.31 -18.40 46.20
CA THR A 45 24.92 -17.15 46.85
C THR A 45 26.14 -16.25 47.02
N ARG A 46 26.11 -15.00 46.55
CA ARG A 46 26.33 -13.81 47.40
C ARG A 46 26.27 -12.51 46.60
N THR A 47 25.56 -11.58 47.23
CA THR A 47 25.61 -10.12 47.14
C THR A 47 27.01 -9.52 46.95
N THR A 48 27.12 -8.52 46.07
CA THR A 48 27.71 -7.20 46.39
C THR A 48 27.17 -6.11 45.45
N PRO A 49 26.88 -4.90 45.94
CA PRO A 49 26.52 -3.73 45.15
C PRO A 49 27.71 -2.75 45.02
N TRP A 50 28.01 -2.22 43.82
CA TRP A 50 28.68 -0.92 43.55
C TRP A 50 29.16 -0.87 42.06
N THR A 51 28.59 0.00 41.22
CA THR A 51 29.13 1.29 40.71
C THR A 51 29.82 1.23 39.32
N ILE A 52 29.07 1.69 38.31
CA ILE A 52 29.39 2.60 37.18
C ILE A 52 30.74 2.44 36.43
N THR A 53 30.68 2.20 35.10
CA THR A 53 31.41 2.98 34.06
C THR A 53 30.79 2.73 32.68
N ALA A 54 30.63 3.82 31.92
CA ALA A 54 30.00 3.92 30.62
C ALA A 54 30.75 3.22 29.48
N ASN A 55 30.00 2.61 28.54
CA ASN A 55 30.20 2.82 27.10
C ASN A 55 28.95 2.35 26.31
N SER A 56 28.18 3.32 25.80
CA SER A 56 27.21 3.15 24.69
C SER A 56 27.99 2.92 23.36
N PRO A 57 27.39 2.70 22.16
CA PRO A 57 25.97 2.69 21.75
C PRO A 57 25.60 1.37 20.98
N ILE A 58 24.38 1.06 20.56
CA ILE A 58 23.65 1.55 19.38
C ILE A 58 22.26 0.90 19.44
N ILE A 59 21.22 1.68 19.68
CA ILE A 59 19.91 1.48 19.05
C ILE A 59 19.39 2.85 18.62
N ASN A 60 19.81 3.29 17.43
CA ASN A 60 19.15 4.38 16.75
C ASN A 60 17.94 3.82 15.99
N GLY A 61 16.76 4.29 16.35
CA GLY A 61 15.54 4.18 15.58
C GLY A 61 14.50 5.05 16.28
N PRO A 62 14.04 6.17 15.68
CA PRO A 62 13.31 7.19 16.40
C PRO A 62 11.98 6.61 16.87
N ALA A 63 11.75 6.69 18.18
CA ALA A 63 10.39 6.78 18.70
C ALA A 63 9.81 8.08 18.12
N SER A 64 9.22 7.98 16.93
CA SER A 64 8.30 8.96 16.38
C SER A 64 7.31 9.26 17.50
N GLY A 65 7.26 10.54 17.88
CA GLY A 65 6.66 11.03 19.10
C GLY A 65 5.19 10.64 19.27
N PRO A 66 4.56 11.04 20.39
CA PRO A 66 3.14 10.81 20.55
C PRO A 66 2.44 11.48 19.37
N ALA A 67 1.94 10.66 18.45
CA ALA A 67 0.97 11.03 17.44
C ALA A 67 -0.15 11.67 18.25
N ALA A 68 -0.12 13.01 18.30
CA ALA A 68 -1.03 13.81 19.07
C ALA A 68 -2.40 13.29 18.70
N LEU A 69 -3.04 12.72 19.72
CA LEU A 69 -4.33 12.09 19.66
C LEU A 69 -5.28 13.16 19.14
N LEU A 70 -5.42 13.22 17.83
CA LEU A 70 -6.44 14.00 17.15
C LEU A 70 -7.73 13.28 17.50
N GLN A 71 -8.29 13.64 18.66
CA GLN A 71 -9.69 13.48 19.01
C GLN A 71 -10.49 14.34 18.03
N ILE A 72 -10.46 13.97 16.75
CA ILE A 72 -11.42 14.47 15.78
C ILE A 72 -12.72 13.76 16.14
N LYS A 73 -13.58 14.49 16.85
CA LYS A 73 -15.00 14.24 17.08
C LYS A 73 -15.54 13.16 16.13
N THR A 74 -15.53 11.91 16.60
CA THR A 74 -16.01 10.75 15.87
C THR A 74 -17.53 10.86 15.77
N HIS A 75 -18.02 11.51 14.72
CA HIS A 75 -19.42 11.41 14.34
C HIS A 75 -19.54 10.14 13.51
N SER A 76 -19.82 9.03 14.19
CA SER A 76 -20.37 7.71 13.80
C SER A 76 -20.34 7.16 12.36
N MET A 77 -19.64 7.78 11.39
CA MET A 77 -19.80 7.56 9.95
C MET A 77 -18.47 7.42 9.20
N THR A 78 -17.40 8.06 9.68
CA THR A 78 -16.03 7.93 9.14
C THR A 78 -15.05 7.61 10.24
N ARG A 79 -14.15 6.66 10.00
CA ARG A 79 -13.06 6.34 10.92
C ARG A 79 -11.72 6.63 10.26
N VAL A 80 -10.83 7.32 10.96
CA VAL A 80 -9.45 7.52 10.54
C VAL A 80 -8.57 6.54 11.29
N VAL A 81 -7.75 5.78 10.56
CA VAL A 81 -6.84 4.77 11.10
C VAL A 81 -5.44 5.08 10.59
N GLN A 82 -4.43 4.93 11.44
CA GLN A 82 -3.02 4.95 11.03
C GLN A 82 -2.53 3.52 10.94
N GLN A 83 -2.08 3.09 9.75
CA GLN A 83 -1.58 1.75 9.50
C GLN A 83 -0.23 1.86 8.79
N ASP A 84 0.82 1.26 9.37
CA ASP A 84 2.20 1.34 8.86
C ASP A 84 2.72 2.77 8.64
N GLY A 85 2.27 3.72 9.46
CA GLY A 85 2.59 5.15 9.32
C GLY A 85 1.82 5.87 8.20
N LEU A 86 0.87 5.19 7.55
CA LEU A 86 0.01 5.74 6.51
C LEU A 86 -1.39 6.02 7.04
N THR A 87 -1.99 7.09 6.53
CA THR A 87 -3.34 7.51 6.93
C THR A 87 -4.38 6.81 6.08
N VAL A 88 -5.26 6.05 6.72
CA VAL A 88 -6.39 5.34 6.12
C VAL A 88 -7.70 6.00 6.59
N ILE A 89 -8.58 6.33 5.66
CA ILE A 89 -9.93 6.81 5.92
C ILE A 89 -10.92 5.71 5.56
N GLU A 90 -11.56 5.13 6.57
CA GLU A 90 -12.63 4.16 6.41
C GLU A 90 -13.97 4.88 6.26
N LEU A 91 -14.63 4.64 5.13
CA LEU A 91 -15.97 5.14 4.86
C LEU A 91 -17.03 4.16 5.39
N GLY A 92 -18.05 4.70 6.05
CA GLY A 92 -19.23 3.95 6.48
C GLY A 92 -20.34 3.86 5.42
N PRO A 93 -21.40 3.09 5.68
CA PRO A 93 -22.54 2.91 4.75
C PRO A 93 -23.37 4.18 4.54
N ALA A 94 -23.25 5.16 5.44
CA ALA A 94 -23.91 6.46 5.29
C ALA A 94 -23.41 7.25 4.07
N TYR A 95 -22.30 6.85 3.45
CA TYR A 95 -21.81 7.44 2.21
C TYR A 95 -22.49 6.87 0.97
N ASP A 96 -23.40 5.90 1.07
CA ASP A 96 -24.17 5.45 -0.11
C ASP A 96 -25.18 6.51 -0.58
N SER A 97 -25.78 7.27 0.34
CA SER A 97 -26.69 8.37 -0.01
C SER A 97 -25.96 9.62 -0.49
N LEU A 98 -24.66 9.75 -0.17
CA LEU A 98 -23.81 10.91 -0.49
C LEU A 98 -24.49 12.26 -0.24
N ASP A 99 -25.21 12.38 0.88
CA ASP A 99 -25.85 13.64 1.24
C ASP A 99 -24.80 14.76 1.35
N GLN A 100 -25.15 15.95 0.86
CA GLN A 100 -24.19 17.05 0.69
C GLN A 100 -23.52 17.48 2.00
N GLU A 101 -24.23 17.35 3.12
CA GLU A 101 -23.67 17.61 4.45
C GLU A 101 -22.59 16.58 4.82
N THR A 102 -22.90 15.29 4.69
CA THR A 102 -21.99 14.18 5.00
C THR A 102 -20.74 14.24 4.14
N LEU A 103 -20.91 14.51 2.84
CA LEU A 103 -19.79 14.69 1.93
C LEU A 103 -18.94 15.91 2.32
N GLY A 104 -19.55 17.05 2.63
CA GLY A 104 -18.82 18.25 3.05
C GLY A 104 -17.98 18.05 4.32
N GLN A 105 -18.45 17.24 5.27
CA GLN A 105 -17.68 16.88 6.47
C GLN A 105 -16.47 15.98 6.13
N LEU A 106 -16.68 14.97 5.28
CA LEU A 106 -15.60 14.11 4.78
C LEU A 106 -14.55 14.93 4.02
N GLU A 107 -15.00 15.83 3.13
CA GLU A 107 -14.12 16.71 2.35
C GLU A 107 -13.22 17.52 3.27
N LYS A 108 -13.80 18.17 4.28
CA LYS A 108 -13.05 19.00 5.23
C LYS A 108 -11.99 18.18 5.98
N LEU A 109 -12.38 17.02 6.52
CA LEU A 109 -11.48 16.13 7.25
C LEU A 109 -10.36 15.61 6.34
N ALA A 110 -10.68 15.11 5.16
CA ALA A 110 -9.71 14.54 4.25
C ALA A 110 -8.71 15.59 3.73
N MET A 111 -9.18 16.82 3.49
CA MET A 111 -8.30 17.94 3.09
C MET A 111 -7.36 18.38 4.22
N GLU A 112 -7.82 18.36 5.47
CA GLU A 112 -6.98 18.61 6.65
C GLU A 112 -5.91 17.53 6.83
N LEU A 113 -6.30 16.25 6.70
CA LEU A 113 -5.35 15.14 6.74
C LEU A 113 -4.35 15.22 5.58
N ALA A 114 -4.80 15.51 4.37
CA ALA A 114 -3.91 15.65 3.22
C ALA A 114 -2.92 16.80 3.35
N ALA A 115 -3.21 17.82 4.18
CA ALA A 115 -2.28 18.90 4.48
C ALA A 115 -1.26 18.51 5.57
N THR A 116 -1.63 17.63 6.51
CA THR A 116 -0.85 17.35 7.73
C THR A 116 -0.15 15.99 7.74
N CYS A 117 -0.61 15.00 6.95
CA CYS A 117 -0.04 13.66 6.96
C CYS A 117 1.40 13.62 6.43
N GLN A 118 2.23 12.79 7.07
CA GLN A 118 3.63 12.56 6.74
C GLN A 118 3.91 11.05 6.87
N PRO A 119 4.22 10.33 5.77
CA PRO A 119 4.30 10.79 4.39
C PRO A 119 2.94 11.29 3.85
N PRO A 120 2.93 12.11 2.76
CA PRO A 120 1.71 12.66 2.15
C PRO A 120 0.91 11.59 1.38
N TYR A 121 0.63 10.47 2.03
CA TYR A 121 -0.05 9.32 1.48
C TYR A 121 -1.37 9.12 2.22
N LEU A 122 -2.42 8.87 1.46
CA LEU A 122 -3.76 8.69 1.99
C LEU A 122 -4.43 7.54 1.26
N ILE A 123 -5.04 6.66 2.04
CA ILE A 123 -5.80 5.50 1.56
C ILE A 123 -7.26 5.75 1.92
N ILE A 124 -8.17 5.59 0.96
CA ILE A 124 -9.62 5.61 1.21
C ILE A 124 -10.13 4.17 1.09
N ASP A 125 -10.70 3.68 2.17
CA ASP A 125 -11.36 2.37 2.21
C ASP A 125 -12.85 2.52 1.93
N MET A 126 -13.26 1.93 0.81
CA MET A 126 -14.61 1.99 0.27
C MET A 126 -15.40 0.68 0.49
N ALA A 127 -14.95 -0.19 1.39
CA ALA A 127 -15.58 -1.49 1.64
C ALA A 127 -17.08 -1.41 1.90
N ARG A 128 -17.52 -0.31 2.53
CA ARG A 128 -18.93 -0.04 2.89
C ARG A 128 -19.57 1.06 2.05
N THR A 129 -18.98 1.41 0.91
CA THR A 129 -19.50 2.43 -0.01
C THR A 129 -19.85 1.77 -1.35
N GLY A 130 -21.14 1.53 -1.57
CA GLY A 130 -21.72 0.91 -2.75
C GLY A 130 -22.03 1.89 -3.88
N TYR A 131 -22.06 3.20 -3.62
CA TYR A 131 -22.40 4.20 -4.62
C TYR A 131 -21.43 5.40 -4.60
N ILE A 132 -21.05 5.88 -5.80
CA ILE A 132 -20.32 7.14 -5.97
C ILE A 132 -20.98 8.03 -7.03
N GLY A 133 -21.17 9.29 -6.67
CA GLY A 133 -21.69 10.34 -7.56
C GLY A 133 -20.60 11.29 -8.05
N SER A 134 -21.00 12.24 -8.91
CA SER A 134 -20.12 13.27 -9.47
C SER A 134 -19.42 14.11 -8.39
N SER A 135 -20.15 14.54 -7.36
CA SER A 135 -19.57 15.34 -6.26
C SER A 135 -18.48 14.58 -5.50
N PHE A 136 -18.66 13.27 -5.27
CA PHE A 136 -17.66 12.44 -4.62
C PHE A 136 -16.40 12.29 -5.49
N ILE A 137 -16.59 12.08 -6.80
CA ILE A 137 -15.50 12.03 -7.76
C ILE A 137 -14.72 13.36 -7.80
N GLU A 138 -15.41 14.49 -7.85
CA GLU A 138 -14.78 15.81 -7.81
C GLU A 138 -13.95 16.00 -6.55
N PHE A 139 -14.49 15.60 -5.40
CA PHE A 139 -13.77 15.58 -4.13
C PHE A 139 -12.49 14.75 -4.23
N LEU A 140 -12.56 13.50 -4.69
CA LEU A 140 -11.39 12.62 -4.83
C LEU A 140 -10.31 13.25 -5.72
N VAL A 141 -10.71 13.90 -6.82
CA VAL A 141 -9.78 14.60 -7.72
C VAL A 141 -9.10 15.77 -7.01
N ARG A 142 -9.84 16.58 -6.23
CA ARG A 142 -9.27 17.69 -5.45
C ARG A 142 -8.30 17.18 -4.39
N LEU A 143 -8.67 16.12 -3.67
CA LEU A 143 -7.84 15.50 -2.65
C LEU A 143 -6.53 14.95 -3.23
N TRP A 144 -6.61 14.22 -4.34
CA TRP A 144 -5.44 13.70 -5.05
C TRP A 144 -4.50 14.81 -5.51
N LYS A 145 -5.03 15.90 -6.10
CA LYS A 145 -4.22 17.07 -6.49
C LYS A 145 -3.48 17.66 -5.29
N ARG A 146 -4.14 17.75 -4.13
CA ARG A 146 -3.55 18.27 -2.89
C ARG A 146 -2.38 17.40 -2.40
N LEU A 147 -2.56 16.09 -2.39
CA LEU A 147 -1.50 15.14 -1.99
C LEU A 147 -0.35 15.18 -2.99
N ARG A 148 -0.64 15.17 -4.29
CA ARG A 148 0.38 15.26 -5.34
C ARG A 148 1.23 16.51 -5.28
N ALA A 149 0.64 17.66 -4.94
CA ALA A 149 1.38 18.91 -4.77
C ALA A 149 2.48 18.81 -3.68
N ARG A 150 2.36 17.85 -2.76
CA ARG A 150 3.33 17.56 -1.70
C ARG A 150 4.27 16.38 -2.04
N GLY A 151 4.25 15.87 -3.27
CA GLY A 151 4.96 14.63 -3.65
C GLY A 151 4.26 13.35 -3.18
N GLY A 152 2.99 13.46 -2.79
CA GLY A 152 2.16 12.39 -2.26
C GLY A 152 1.39 11.58 -3.29
N ALA A 153 0.57 10.66 -2.78
CA ALA A 153 -0.26 9.75 -3.54
C ALA A 153 -1.59 9.49 -2.82
N LEU A 154 -2.64 9.29 -3.61
CA LEU A 154 -3.93 8.79 -3.14
C LEU A 154 -4.09 7.35 -3.63
N ALA A 155 -4.51 6.47 -2.74
CA ALA A 155 -4.91 5.11 -3.08
C ALA A 155 -6.36 4.85 -2.63
N LEU A 156 -7.06 3.99 -3.37
CA LEU A 156 -8.38 3.51 -3.04
C LEU A 156 -8.30 2.00 -2.79
N CYS A 157 -9.04 1.50 -1.81
CA CYS A 157 -9.11 0.06 -1.53
C CYS A 157 -10.54 -0.42 -1.27
N SER A 158 -10.75 -1.73 -1.42
CA SER A 158 -12.02 -2.41 -1.17
C SER A 158 -13.20 -1.84 -1.97
N LEU A 159 -12.99 -1.44 -3.23
CA LEU A 159 -14.06 -0.87 -4.04
C LEU A 159 -15.14 -1.92 -4.33
N GLN A 160 -16.40 -1.51 -4.16
CA GLN A 160 -17.53 -2.28 -4.63
C GLN A 160 -17.56 -2.32 -6.18
N PRO A 161 -18.09 -3.39 -6.81
CA PRO A 161 -18.08 -3.55 -8.27
C PRO A 161 -18.68 -2.37 -9.04
N PHE A 162 -19.75 -1.78 -8.52
CA PHE A 162 -20.37 -0.59 -9.12
C PHE A 162 -19.43 0.61 -9.10
N CYS A 163 -18.82 0.92 -7.96
CA CYS A 163 -17.86 2.01 -7.82
C CYS A 163 -16.66 1.81 -8.76
N ALA A 164 -16.12 0.58 -8.86
CA ALA A 164 -15.02 0.27 -9.76
C ALA A 164 -15.39 0.51 -11.24
N GLU A 165 -16.61 0.13 -11.65
CA GLU A 165 -17.09 0.37 -13.01
C GLU A 165 -17.24 1.87 -13.30
N VAL A 166 -17.79 2.65 -12.36
CA VAL A 166 -17.88 4.12 -12.51
C VAL A 166 -16.50 4.74 -12.71
N LEU A 167 -15.48 4.32 -11.94
CA LEU A 167 -14.11 4.83 -12.11
C LEU A 167 -13.50 4.45 -13.46
N ARG A 168 -13.76 3.23 -13.94
CA ARG A 168 -13.29 2.73 -15.23
C ARG A 168 -13.93 3.50 -16.39
N VAL A 169 -15.25 3.68 -16.36
CA VAL A 169 -15.99 4.42 -17.40
C VAL A 169 -15.52 5.87 -17.46
N THR A 170 -15.24 6.48 -16.31
CA THR A 170 -14.73 7.86 -16.22
C THR A 170 -13.23 7.98 -16.47
N ARG A 171 -12.50 6.87 -16.70
CA ARG A 171 -11.04 6.77 -16.86
C ARG A 171 -10.23 7.31 -15.67
N LEU A 172 -10.87 7.42 -14.51
CA LEU A 172 -10.24 7.90 -13.27
C LEU A 172 -9.40 6.81 -12.59
N ASP A 173 -9.62 5.55 -12.96
CA ASP A 173 -8.78 4.41 -12.54
C ASP A 173 -7.31 4.59 -12.91
N SER A 174 -6.99 5.39 -13.93
CA SER A 174 -5.61 5.71 -14.32
C SER A 174 -4.92 6.74 -13.41
N LEU A 175 -5.68 7.49 -12.61
CA LEU A 175 -5.14 8.56 -11.75
C LEU A 175 -4.75 8.06 -10.35
N TRP A 176 -5.41 7.00 -9.90
CA TRP A 176 -5.33 6.48 -8.54
C TRP A 176 -4.88 5.04 -8.53
N GLN A 177 -4.15 4.66 -7.48
CA GLN A 177 -3.82 3.26 -7.27
C GLN A 177 -5.02 2.59 -6.59
N ILE A 178 -5.53 1.53 -7.22
CA ILE A 178 -6.68 0.78 -6.72
C ILE A 178 -6.19 -0.57 -6.23
N TYR A 179 -6.51 -0.89 -4.99
CA TYR A 179 -6.13 -2.13 -4.31
C TYR A 179 -7.38 -2.90 -3.87
N ASN A 180 -7.24 -4.21 -3.67
CA ASN A 180 -8.35 -5.05 -3.21
C ASN A 180 -8.67 -4.83 -1.74
N ASP A 181 -7.65 -4.57 -0.93
CA ASP A 181 -7.73 -4.48 0.52
C ASP A 181 -6.72 -3.45 1.07
N ARG A 182 -6.85 -3.17 2.37
CA ARG A 182 -6.06 -2.14 3.06
C ARG A 182 -4.59 -2.52 3.14
N ASP A 183 -4.30 -3.78 3.45
CA ASP A 183 -2.93 -4.28 3.61
C ASP A 183 -2.17 -4.21 2.27
N ALA A 184 -2.82 -4.56 1.16
CA ALA A 184 -2.27 -4.37 -0.17
C ALA A 184 -2.00 -2.88 -0.48
N ALA A 185 -2.91 -1.99 -0.08
CA ALA A 185 -2.74 -0.55 -0.27
C ALA A 185 -1.60 0.03 0.56
N THR A 186 -1.47 -0.38 1.82
CA THR A 186 -0.37 0.09 2.68
C THR A 186 0.97 -0.42 2.18
N ALA A 187 1.07 -1.71 1.83
CA ALA A 187 2.29 -2.29 1.27
C ALA A 187 2.70 -1.62 -0.05
N GLY A 188 1.74 -1.35 -0.94
CA GLY A 188 1.97 -0.70 -2.23
C GLY A 188 2.46 0.75 -2.09
N LEU A 189 1.94 1.50 -1.11
CA LEU A 189 2.40 2.86 -0.83
C LEU A 189 3.68 2.93 0.01
N ALA A 190 3.96 1.93 0.84
CA ALA A 190 5.17 1.88 1.68
C ALA A 190 6.45 1.56 0.87
N THR A 191 6.31 0.92 -0.30
CA THR A 191 7.45 0.52 -1.15
C THR A 191 8.00 1.68 -2.00
N ARG A 192 7.58 2.93 -1.75
CA ARG A 192 7.76 4.06 -2.66
C ARG A 192 8.68 5.17 -2.13
#